data_AF-A0A224YEC1-F1
#
_entry.id   AF-A0A224YEC1-F1
#
_cell.length_a   1.000
_cell.length_b   1.000
_cell.length_c   1.000
_cell.angle_alpha   90.00
_cell.angle_beta   90.00
_cell.angle_gamma   90.00
#
_symmetry.space_group_name_H-M   'P 1'
#
loop_
_entity.id
_entity.type
_entity.pdbx_description
1 polymer ?
#
loop_
_entity_poly.entity_id
_entity_poly.type
_entity_poly.pdbx_seq_one_letter_code
_entity_poly.pdbx_strand_id
1 'polypeptide(L)'
;MSYVNNGPNHQEFSRCSLEQMRHVIRYRGPKCWAHKDEGIAVRHVYPGMEVLMENFCMYLLEDKSNVIFTMAEIIATTCKVKCFYKKYSTHQGNYGYTEAILRYEDALDHMPCGTDKVCMQRVCKDQPYETRP
;
A
#
# COMPACT_ATOMS: atom_id res chain seq x y z
N MET A 1 -5.67 14.00 4.88
CA MET A 1 -6.67 14.48 3.89
C MET A 1 -6.11 15.49 2.88
N SER A 2 -4.81 15.48 2.60
CA SER A 2 -4.25 16.30 1.52
C SER A 2 -4.37 15.53 0.20
N TYR A 3 -4.78 16.20 -0.87
CA TYR A 3 -4.73 15.63 -2.24
C TYR A 3 -3.28 15.45 -2.72
N VAL A 4 -2.32 16.10 -2.06
CA VAL A 4 -0.88 15.98 -2.33
C VAL A 4 -0.25 15.05 -1.30
N ASN A 5 0.50 14.07 -1.80
CA ASN A 5 1.26 13.12 -0.98
C ASN A 5 2.54 13.80 -0.45
N ASN A 6 2.53 14.25 0.81
CA ASN A 6 3.64 14.93 1.47
C ASN A 6 4.50 13.99 2.35
N GLY A 7 4.66 12.73 1.97
CA GLY A 7 5.44 11.77 2.77
C GLY A 7 4.72 11.30 4.04
N PRO A 8 5.41 10.94 5.14
CA PRO A 8 4.81 10.24 6.29
C PRO A 8 3.58 10.94 6.88
N ASN A 9 3.58 12.28 6.93
CA ASN A 9 2.47 13.08 7.46
C ASN A 9 1.17 12.95 6.66
N HIS A 10 1.20 12.37 5.46
CA HIS A 10 -0.02 12.09 4.68
C HIS A 10 -0.99 11.18 5.43
N GLN A 11 -0.47 10.30 6.30
CA GLN A 11 -1.28 9.37 7.09
C GLN A 11 -1.93 10.04 8.31
N GLU A 12 -1.56 11.28 8.62
CA GLU A 12 -2.10 12.00 9.77
C GLU A 12 -3.26 12.92 9.39
N PHE A 13 -4.19 13.09 10.32
CA PHE A 13 -5.25 14.08 10.17
C PHE A 13 -4.72 15.48 10.50
N SER A 14 -5.01 16.44 9.63
CA SER A 14 -4.76 17.84 9.93
C SER A 14 -5.67 18.33 11.05
N ARG A 15 -5.29 19.44 11.68
CA ARG A 15 -6.14 20.09 12.70
C ARG A 15 -7.55 20.38 12.16
N CYS A 16 -7.65 20.88 10.92
CA CYS A 16 -8.93 21.18 10.28
C CYS A 16 -9.78 19.91 10.10
N SER A 17 -9.18 18.79 9.66
CA SER A 17 -9.90 17.52 9.53
C SER A 17 -10.41 17.03 10.89
N LEU A 18 -9.59 17.14 11.94
CA LEU A 18 -10.00 16.78 13.30
C LEU A 18 -11.16 17.64 13.82
N GLU A 19 -11.12 18.96 13.60
CA GLU A 19 -12.20 19.87 13.99
C GLU A 19 -13.51 19.57 13.24
N GLN A 20 -13.44 19.30 11.93
CA GLN A 20 -14.61 18.92 11.14
C GLN A 20 -15.19 17.57 11.56
N MET A 21 -14.35 16.56 11.76
CA MET A 21 -14.81 15.25 12.27
C MET A 21 -15.49 15.39 13.64
N ARG A 22 -14.90 16.17 14.56
CA ARG A 22 -15.50 16.46 15.86
C ARG A 22 -16.86 17.15 15.73
N HIS A 23 -16.98 18.12 14.82
CA HIS A 23 -18.25 18.81 14.56
C HIS A 23 -19.32 17.83 14.07
N VAL A 24 -19.01 16.99 13.07
CA VAL A 24 -19.95 16.01 12.51
C VAL A 24 -20.39 14.97 13.55
N ILE A 25 -19.45 14.43 14.32
CA ILE A 25 -19.74 13.45 15.37
C ILE A 25 -20.69 14.05 16.42
N ARG A 26 -20.42 15.29 16.86
CA ARG A 26 -21.27 16.01 17.82
C ARG A 26 -22.65 16.32 17.26
N TYR A 27 -22.71 16.82 16.03
CA TYR A 27 -23.96 17.24 15.38
C TYR A 27 -24.91 16.06 15.12
N ARG A 28 -24.38 14.93 14.63
CA ARG A 28 -25.19 13.72 14.36
C ARG A 28 -25.58 12.97 15.64
N GLY A 29 -24.78 13.08 16.69
CA GLY A 29 -25.05 12.49 17.99
C GLY A 29 -24.84 10.97 18.04
N PRO A 30 -24.80 10.39 19.24
CA PRO A 30 -24.40 8.99 19.46
C PRO A 30 -25.37 7.98 18.84
N LYS A 31 -26.65 8.34 18.64
CA LYS A 31 -27.65 7.47 18.00
C LYS A 31 -27.24 7.01 16.60
N CYS A 32 -26.47 7.82 15.87
CA CYS A 32 -26.00 7.49 14.52
C CYS A 32 -24.77 6.56 14.53
N TRP A 33 -23.98 6.58 15.61
CA TRP A 33 -22.69 5.90 15.68
C TRP A 33 -22.69 4.68 16.61
N ALA A 34 -23.66 4.58 17.51
CA ALA A 34 -23.82 3.45 18.40
C ALA A 34 -24.38 2.25 17.61
N HIS A 35 -23.48 1.35 17.18
CA HIS A 35 -23.83 0.03 16.70
C HIS A 35 -23.51 -1.02 17.77
N LYS A 36 -24.20 -2.17 17.71
CA LYS A 36 -23.98 -3.31 18.62
C LYS A 36 -23.22 -4.46 17.94
N ASP A 37 -22.84 -4.27 16.69
CA ASP A 37 -22.18 -5.33 15.93
C ASP A 37 -20.77 -5.56 16.47
N GLU A 38 -20.46 -6.81 16.80
CA GLU A 38 -19.11 -7.26 17.06
C GLU A 38 -18.40 -7.40 15.71
N GLY A 39 -17.45 -6.51 15.44
CA GLY A 39 -16.62 -6.61 14.24
C GLY A 39 -15.70 -7.83 14.31
N ILE A 40 -15.58 -8.56 13.21
CA ILE A 40 -14.53 -9.58 13.06
C ILE A 40 -13.20 -8.83 12.89
N ALA A 41 -12.31 -8.97 13.88
CA ALA A 41 -10.98 -8.37 13.84
C ALA A 41 -9.92 -9.47 13.84
N VAL A 42 -9.09 -9.48 12.80
CA VAL A 42 -7.86 -10.28 12.77
C VAL A 42 -6.77 -9.43 13.41
N ARG A 43 -6.23 -9.89 14.54
CA ARG A 43 -5.20 -9.15 15.29
C ARG A 43 -3.81 -9.50 14.77
N HIS A 44 -2.91 -8.53 14.80
CA HIS A 44 -1.48 -8.67 14.46
C HIS A 44 -1.21 -9.14 13.02
N VAL A 45 -2.22 -9.10 12.15
CA VAL A 45 -2.10 -9.36 10.72
C VAL A 45 -2.29 -8.04 9.99
N TYR A 46 -1.31 -7.69 9.18
CA TYR A 46 -1.27 -6.44 8.45
C TYR A 46 -1.25 -6.70 6.95
N PRO A 47 -1.71 -5.76 6.10
CA PRO A 47 -1.83 -5.99 4.66
C PRO A 47 -0.52 -6.43 3.99
N GLY A 48 0.63 -5.93 4.43
CA GLY A 48 1.94 -6.33 3.91
C GLY A 48 2.38 -7.76 4.24
N MET A 49 1.68 -8.43 5.16
CA MET A 49 1.90 -9.85 5.51
C MET A 49 1.06 -10.78 4.62
N GLU A 50 -0.10 -10.32 4.16
CA GLU A 50 -1.09 -11.15 3.44
C GLU A 50 -1.06 -10.93 1.92
N VAL A 51 -0.78 -9.70 1.48
CA VAL A 51 -0.84 -9.36 0.05
C VAL A 51 0.46 -9.78 -0.63
N LEU A 52 0.36 -10.74 -1.55
CA LEU A 52 1.47 -11.14 -2.41
C LEU A 52 1.97 -9.95 -3.26
N MET A 53 3.30 -9.84 -3.37
CA MET A 53 3.94 -8.72 -4.08
C MET A 53 3.52 -8.64 -5.55
N GLU A 54 3.35 -9.78 -6.22
CA GLU A 54 2.85 -9.84 -7.59
C GLU A 54 1.44 -9.24 -7.70
N ASN A 55 0.52 -9.61 -6.81
CA ASN A 55 -0.85 -9.09 -6.80
C ASN A 55 -0.87 -7.58 -6.53
N PHE A 56 -0.05 -7.11 -5.59
CA PHE A 56 0.13 -5.70 -5.31
C PHE A 56 0.58 -4.93 -6.56
N CYS A 57 1.65 -5.40 -7.22
CA CYS A 57 2.18 -4.75 -8.41
C CYS A 57 1.19 -4.81 -9.59
N MET A 58 0.58 -5.96 -9.86
CA MET A 58 -0.40 -6.11 -10.94
C MET A 58 -1.65 -5.26 -10.74
N TYR A 59 -1.95 -4.80 -9.52
CA TYR A 59 -3.04 -3.84 -9.26
C TYR A 59 -2.71 -2.41 -9.73
N LEU A 60 -1.43 -2.04 -9.83
CA LEU A 60 -0.99 -0.69 -10.24
C LEU A 60 -1.09 -0.45 -11.76
N LEU A 61 -1.38 -1.48 -12.54
CA LEU A 61 -1.52 -1.39 -13.99
C LEU A 61 -3.00 -1.21 -14.35
N GLU A 62 -3.32 -0.12 -15.04
CA GLU A 62 -4.63 0.11 -15.64
C GLU A 62 -4.90 -0.89 -16.78
N ASP A 63 -3.91 -1.10 -17.64
CA ASP A 63 -3.92 -2.08 -18.72
C ASP A 63 -2.96 -3.24 -18.40
N LYS A 64 -3.53 -4.42 -18.21
CA LYS A 64 -2.81 -5.67 -17.89
C LYS A 64 -2.58 -6.53 -19.12
N SER A 65 -3.03 -6.09 -20.31
CA SER A 65 -2.90 -6.87 -21.54
C SER A 65 -1.43 -7.03 -21.93
N ASN A 66 -1.04 -8.29 -22.16
CA ASN A 66 0.31 -8.64 -22.62
C ASN A 66 1.44 -8.16 -21.69
N VAL A 67 1.15 -7.95 -20.40
CA VAL A 67 2.15 -7.57 -19.40
C VAL A 67 2.45 -8.74 -18.47
N ILE A 68 3.73 -8.98 -18.22
CA ILE A 68 4.21 -9.96 -17.25
C ILE A 68 4.93 -9.24 -16.11
N PHE A 69 4.51 -9.52 -14.87
CA PHE A 69 5.27 -9.17 -13.67
C PHE A 69 6.59 -9.93 -13.65
N THR A 70 7.69 -9.22 -13.45
CA THR A 70 9.03 -9.83 -13.42
C THR A 70 9.54 -9.95 -12.00
N MET A 71 9.56 -8.83 -11.28
CA MET A 71 10.03 -8.75 -9.90
C MET A 71 9.58 -7.45 -9.27
N ALA A 72 9.76 -7.34 -7.95
CA ALA A 72 9.61 -6.10 -7.22
C ALA A 72 10.69 -5.99 -6.15
N GLU A 73 11.08 -4.76 -5.86
CA GLU A 73 12.03 -4.42 -4.79
C GLU A 73 11.42 -3.35 -3.89
N ILE A 74 11.69 -3.43 -2.59
CA ILE A 74 11.31 -2.38 -1.63
C ILE A 74 12.52 -1.50 -1.36
N ILE A 75 12.35 -0.20 -1.59
CA ILE A 75 13.38 0.80 -1.32
C ILE A 75 13.31 1.16 0.17
N ALA A 76 14.18 0.54 0.98
CA ALA A 76 14.16 0.66 2.44
C ALA A 76 14.19 2.12 2.95
N THR A 77 14.85 3.04 2.24
CA THR A 77 14.92 4.46 2.64
C THR A 77 13.61 5.22 2.51
N THR A 78 12.69 4.74 1.68
CA THR A 78 11.42 5.43 1.37
C THR A 78 10.19 4.56 1.58
N CYS A 79 10.38 3.26 1.85
CA CYS A 79 9.32 2.26 1.85
C CYS A 79 8.42 2.35 0.62
N LYS A 80 9.04 2.52 -0.55
CA LYS A 80 8.36 2.40 -1.83
C LYS A 80 8.64 1.05 -2.45
N VAL A 81 7.60 0.40 -2.94
CA VAL A 81 7.69 -0.79 -3.78
C VAL A 81 7.95 -0.31 -5.20
N LYS A 82 9.02 -0.80 -5.80
CA LYS A 82 9.31 -0.63 -7.23
C LYS A 82 8.99 -1.94 -7.93
N CYS A 83 7.99 -1.90 -8.80
CA CYS A 83 7.53 -3.03 -9.58
C CYS A 83 8.10 -2.99 -10.99
N PHE A 84 8.61 -4.13 -11.46
CA PHE A 84 9.18 -4.31 -12.78
C PHE A 84 8.28 -5.21 -13.62
N TYR A 85 7.96 -4.76 -14.82
CA TYR A 85 7.16 -5.52 -15.77
C TYR A 85 7.79 -5.54 -17.15
N LYS A 86 7.42 -6.54 -17.94
CA LYS A 86 7.72 -6.58 -19.37
C LYS A 86 6.42 -6.63 -20.15
N LYS A 87 6.31 -5.78 -21.18
CA LYS A 87 5.19 -5.79 -22.11
C LYS A 87 5.59 -6.51 -23.40
N TYR A 88 4.74 -7.43 -23.84
CA TYR A 88 4.83 -8.03 -25.16
C TYR A 88 4.12 -7.14 -26.18
N SER A 89 4.81 -6.89 -27.29
CA SER A 89 4.21 -6.32 -28.49
C SER A 89 4.60 -7.17 -29.67
N THR A 90 3.64 -7.40 -30.56
CA THR A 90 3.89 -7.99 -31.87
C THR A 90 4.23 -6.88 -32.84
N HIS A 91 5.52 -6.66 -33.10
CA HIS A 91 5.96 -5.85 -34.24
C HIS A 91 6.42 -6.79 -35.36
N GLN A 92 5.69 -6.78 -36.49
CA GLN A 92 6.04 -7.51 -37.72
C GLN A 92 6.31 -9.02 -37.55
N GLY A 93 5.49 -9.73 -36.77
CA GLY A 93 5.53 -11.21 -36.70
C GLY A 93 6.63 -11.82 -35.82
N ASN A 94 7.50 -11.00 -35.20
CA ASN A 94 8.43 -11.46 -34.17
C ASN A 94 7.82 -11.28 -32.76
N TYR A 95 7.80 -12.37 -31.99
CA TYR A 95 7.39 -12.37 -30.60
C TYR A 95 8.59 -11.95 -29.74
N GLY A 96 8.49 -10.80 -29.06
CA GLY A 96 9.54 -10.31 -28.17
C GLY A 96 9.01 -9.41 -27.07
N TYR A 97 9.75 -9.31 -25.98
CA TYR A 97 9.53 -8.28 -24.97
C TYR A 97 10.04 -6.96 -25.52
N THR A 98 9.16 -5.98 -25.64
CA THR A 98 9.46 -4.73 -26.34
C THR A 98 9.66 -3.56 -25.39
N GLU A 99 9.08 -3.61 -24.19
CA GLU A 99 9.11 -2.48 -23.25
C GLU A 99 9.24 -2.95 -21.79
N ALA A 100 10.15 -2.33 -21.05
CA ALA A 100 10.27 -2.47 -19.61
C ALA A 100 9.44 -1.37 -18.93
N ILE A 101 8.43 -1.76 -18.16
CA ILE A 101 7.58 -0.83 -17.42
C ILE A 101 8.06 -0.81 -15.97
N LEU A 102 8.16 0.39 -15.41
CA LEU A 102 8.45 0.63 -14.00
C LEU A 102 7.28 1.37 -13.36
N ARG A 103 6.86 0.89 -12.18
CA ARG A 103 5.90 1.59 -11.32
C ARG A 103 6.42 1.65 -9.90
N TYR A 104 6.06 2.71 -9.20
CA TYR A 104 6.39 2.93 -7.81
C TYR A 104 5.12 3.18 -7.04
N GLU A 105 4.97 2.54 -5.89
CA GLU A 105 3.88 2.81 -4.95
C GLU A 105 4.39 2.69 -3.52
N ASP A 106 3.70 3.32 -2.57
CA ASP A 106 4.00 3.16 -1.16
C ASP A 106 3.77 1.70 -0.73
N ALA A 107 4.72 1.14 0.01
CA ALA A 107 4.62 -0.21 0.56
C ALA A 107 3.47 -0.30 1.57
N LEU A 108 2.79 -1.44 1.57
CA LEU A 108 1.81 -1.76 2.59
C LEU A 108 2.51 -1.90 3.95
N ASP A 109 1.79 -1.53 5.01
CA ASP A 109 2.30 -1.71 6.36
C ASP A 109 2.61 -3.20 6.60
N HIS A 110 3.77 -3.44 7.21
CA HIS A 110 4.41 -4.73 7.44
C HIS A 110 5.04 -5.44 6.22
N MET A 111 5.14 -4.79 5.06
CA MET A 111 5.99 -5.35 3.99
C MET A 111 7.47 -5.37 4.40
N PRO A 112 8.22 -6.46 4.14
CA PRO A 112 9.60 -6.59 4.57
C PRO A 112 10.52 -5.65 3.77
N CYS A 113 11.32 -4.85 4.48
CA CYS A 113 12.27 -3.89 3.90
C CYS A 113 13.74 -4.19 4.26
N GLY A 114 13.98 -5.26 5.02
CA GLY A 114 15.30 -5.73 5.42
C GLY A 114 15.19 -6.87 6.43
N THR A 115 16.33 -7.34 6.95
CA THR A 115 16.36 -8.34 8.02
C THR A 115 15.69 -7.80 9.28
N ASP A 116 14.67 -8.49 9.78
CA ASP A 116 13.85 -8.12 10.95
C ASP A 116 13.26 -6.71 10.88
N LYS A 117 13.05 -6.19 9.66
CA LYS A 117 12.56 -4.84 9.42
C LYS A 117 11.40 -4.82 8.44
N VAL A 118 10.43 -3.99 8.75
CA VAL A 118 9.22 -3.83 7.95
C VAL A 118 8.88 -2.36 7.74
N CYS A 119 8.16 -2.09 6.65
CA CYS A 119 7.61 -0.78 6.39
C CYS A 119 6.43 -0.50 7.31
N MET A 120 6.50 0.59 8.07
CA MET A 120 5.38 1.11 8.87
C MET A 120 5.33 2.61 8.68
N GLN A 121 4.18 3.11 8.22
CA GLN A 121 3.99 4.55 8.00
C GLN A 121 5.04 5.16 7.06
N ARG A 122 5.38 4.42 5.99
CA ARG A 122 6.39 4.79 4.98
C ARG A 122 7.83 4.89 5.50
N VAL A 123 8.12 4.25 6.63
CA VAL A 123 9.48 4.20 7.19
C VAL A 123 9.83 2.74 7.47
N CYS A 124 11.03 2.34 7.09
CA CYS A 124 11.55 1.01 7.40
C CYS A 124 12.00 0.99 8.87
N LYS A 125 11.30 0.23 9.71
CA LYS A 125 11.50 0.15 11.16
C LYS A 125 11.65 -1.31 11.58
N ASP A 126 12.16 -1.54 12.78
CA ASP A 126 12.27 -2.89 13.34
C ASP A 126 10.88 -3.52 13.48
N GLN A 127 10.78 -4.81 13.13
CA GLN A 127 9.52 -5.53 13.16
C GLN A 127 9.05 -5.75 14.60
N PRO A 128 7.81 -5.32 14.93
CA PRO A 128 7.21 -5.54 16.25
C PRO A 128 7.17 -7.03 16.60
N TYR A 129 7.48 -7.36 17.84
CA TYR A 129 7.58 -8.75 18.33
C TYR A 129 6.29 -9.54 18.08
N GLU A 130 5.14 -8.91 18.28
CA GLU A 130 3.81 -9.50 18.14
C GLU A 130 3.46 -9.89 16.70
N THR A 131 4.25 -9.43 15.72
CA THR A 131 4.02 -9.64 14.29
C THR A 131 5.12 -10.46 13.62
N ARG A 132 6.08 -10.96 14.41
CA ARG A 132 7.13 -11.85 13.90
C ARG A 132 6.53 -13.24 13.65
N PRO A 133 6.90 -13.89 12.54
CA PRO A 133 6.47 -15.27 12.25
C PRO A 133 7.04 -16.29 13.24
#